data_AF-A0A1U7LKP9-F1
#
_entry.id   AF-A0A1U7LKP9-F1
#
_cell.length_a   1.000
_cell.length_b   1.000
_cell.length_c   1.000
_cell.angle_alpha   90.00
_cell.angle_beta   90.00
_cell.angle_gamma   90.00
#
_symmetry.space_group_name_H-M   'P 1'
#
loop_
_entity.id
_entity.type
_entity.pdbx_description
1 polymer ?
#
loop_
_entity_poly.entity_id
_entity_poly.type
_entity_poly.pdbx_seq_one_letter_code
_entity_poly.pdbx_strand_id
1 'polypeptide(L)'
;MGHVLIPQSDMRYSKQTDAGITHFRAGMSHDEDQQIPNLYRYIQPWEAEFIDSQRVWAEYAMKRQEAAQQNRRLTLEDLEDSWDRGIPRINTLFQKDRHTLIMDKGWRVRTQFKEYQLLKNNPFWWTNQRHDGKLWNLNSYRTDMIQALGGVEGILEHTLFKGTYFQSWEGLFWEKASGFEESMKYKKLTNAQRSGLNQIPNRRFTLWWSPTINRANVYVGFQVQLDLTGIMMNGKIPTLKISLIQIFRAHLWQKIHENVTMDLCQVLDQELESLQIETVQKEAIHPRKSYKMNSSCADILLFATYKWNVSKPSLLNDSRDQIDGTTTNKFWIDVQLRW
;
A
#
# COMPACT_ATOMS: atom_id res chain seq x y z
N MET A 1 -16.58 8.21 -2.35
CA MET A 1 -17.88 8.88 -2.13
C MET A 1 -18.96 7.96 -1.56
N GLY A 2 -18.66 6.68 -1.22
CA GLY A 2 -19.67 5.73 -0.73
C GLY A 2 -19.80 5.62 0.81
N HIS A 3 -18.75 6.00 1.56
CA HIS A 3 -18.78 6.08 3.03
C HIS A 3 -19.44 7.40 3.48
N VAL A 4 -20.74 7.54 3.19
CA VAL A 4 -21.53 8.73 3.52
C VAL A 4 -22.83 8.27 4.15
N LEU A 5 -23.28 9.02 5.16
CA LEU A 5 -24.63 8.89 5.70
C LEU A 5 -25.61 9.49 4.69
N ILE A 6 -26.48 8.65 4.14
CA ILE A 6 -27.51 9.06 3.18
C ILE A 6 -28.66 9.69 3.97
N PRO A 7 -28.98 10.98 3.75
CA PRO A 7 -30.13 11.59 4.40
C PRO A 7 -31.41 10.90 3.95
N GLN A 8 -32.24 10.49 4.90
CA GLN A 8 -33.58 9.97 4.65
C GLN A 8 -34.62 10.84 5.34
N SER A 9 -35.69 11.11 4.62
CA SER A 9 -36.93 11.70 5.13
C SER A 9 -38.08 10.73 4.94
N ASP A 10 -39.23 11.03 5.55
CA ASP A 10 -40.43 10.22 5.36
C ASP A 10 -40.82 10.17 3.87
N MET A 11 -40.70 8.99 3.27
CA MET A 11 -40.99 8.72 1.86
C MET A 11 -42.45 9.01 1.48
N ARG A 12 -43.36 9.11 2.45
CA ARG A 12 -44.77 9.39 2.22
C ARG A 12 -45.05 10.87 1.95
N TYR A 13 -44.34 11.77 2.63
CA TYR A 13 -44.53 13.23 2.53
C TYR A 13 -43.42 13.95 1.75
N SER A 14 -42.28 13.30 1.53
CA SER A 14 -41.15 13.85 0.75
C SER A 14 -41.50 14.18 -0.71
N LYS A 15 -42.59 13.62 -1.25
CA LYS A 15 -43.10 13.97 -2.58
C LYS A 15 -44.02 15.19 -2.59
N GLN A 16 -44.57 15.59 -1.44
CA GLN A 16 -45.61 16.63 -1.33
C GLN A 16 -45.06 17.94 -0.76
N THR A 17 -44.05 17.87 0.10
CA THR A 17 -43.38 19.03 0.70
C THR A 17 -41.89 18.73 0.87
N ASP A 18 -41.04 19.76 0.90
CA ASP A 18 -39.64 19.65 1.36
C ASP A 18 -39.62 19.38 2.88
N ALA A 19 -40.05 18.19 3.26
CA ALA A 19 -39.85 17.66 4.59
C ALA A 19 -38.33 17.43 4.74
N GLY A 20 -37.71 18.18 5.64
CA GLY A 20 -36.26 18.13 5.89
C GLY A 20 -35.76 16.73 6.29
N ILE A 21 -34.46 16.64 6.59
CA ILE A 21 -33.81 15.37 6.92
C ILE A 21 -34.24 14.92 8.31
N THR A 22 -34.85 13.74 8.44
CA THR A 22 -35.31 13.20 9.74
C THR A 22 -34.40 12.08 10.27
N HIS A 23 -33.83 11.26 9.39
CA HIS A 23 -32.94 10.16 9.74
C HIS A 23 -31.77 10.04 8.75
N PHE A 24 -30.78 9.23 9.10
CA PHE A 24 -29.65 8.91 8.23
C PHE A 24 -29.52 7.40 8.07
N ARG A 25 -29.26 6.98 6.83
CA ARG A 25 -28.95 5.58 6.50
C ARG A 25 -27.46 5.46 6.20
N ALA A 26 -26.80 4.46 6.78
CA ALA A 26 -25.40 4.18 6.47
C ALA A 26 -25.23 3.76 4.99
N GLY A 27 -24.24 4.36 4.30
CA GLY A 27 -23.85 4.00 2.94
C GLY A 27 -23.04 2.70 2.88
N MET A 28 -21.74 2.78 3.20
CA MET A 28 -20.81 1.63 3.26
C MET A 28 -20.33 1.37 4.69
N SER A 29 -20.06 0.09 5.00
CA SER A 29 -19.48 -0.36 6.27
C SER A 29 -18.02 0.09 6.41
N HIS A 30 -17.62 0.42 7.63
CA HIS A 30 -16.24 0.73 8.05
C HIS A 30 -16.09 0.33 9.52
N ASP A 31 -14.85 0.22 10.00
CA ASP A 31 -14.58 -0.07 11.41
C ASP A 31 -15.04 1.09 12.30
N GLU A 32 -15.36 0.80 13.56
CA GLU A 32 -15.84 1.80 14.52
C GLU A 32 -14.84 2.98 14.63
N ASP A 33 -15.38 4.21 14.62
CA ASP A 33 -14.65 5.49 14.63
C ASP A 33 -13.74 5.81 13.44
N GLN A 34 -13.68 4.96 12.40
CA GLN A 34 -12.88 5.24 11.21
C GLN A 34 -13.64 6.07 10.16
N GLN A 35 -13.37 7.37 10.08
CA GLN A 35 -13.98 8.24 9.05
C GLN A 35 -13.16 8.29 7.76
N ILE A 36 -13.67 7.70 6.69
CA ILE A 36 -13.04 7.79 5.37
C ILE A 36 -13.34 9.15 4.72
N PRO A 37 -12.33 9.96 4.35
CA PRO A 37 -12.54 11.27 3.74
C PRO A 37 -13.37 11.17 2.46
N ASN A 38 -14.29 12.11 2.28
CA ASN A 38 -15.17 12.14 1.12
C ASN A 38 -14.71 13.17 0.08
N LEU A 39 -14.58 12.74 -1.18
CA LEU A 39 -14.16 13.55 -2.31
C LEU A 39 -14.94 14.88 -2.45
N TYR A 40 -16.24 14.89 -2.11
CA TYR A 40 -17.06 16.11 -2.14
C TYR A 40 -16.47 17.27 -1.33
N ARG A 41 -15.83 16.97 -0.19
CA ARG A 41 -15.22 17.99 0.68
C ARG A 41 -13.98 18.64 0.09
N TYR A 42 -13.37 18.01 -0.92
CA TYR A 42 -12.12 18.46 -1.55
C TYR A 42 -12.33 19.08 -2.93
N ILE A 43 -13.59 19.17 -3.38
CA ILE A 43 -13.95 19.84 -4.62
C ILE A 43 -14.69 21.12 -4.23
N GLN A 44 -14.16 22.26 -4.65
CA GLN A 44 -14.79 23.54 -4.38
C GLN A 44 -16.13 23.65 -5.13
N PRO A 45 -17.21 24.12 -4.48
CA PRO A 45 -18.47 24.38 -5.16
C PRO A 45 -18.31 25.44 -6.27
N TRP A 46 -19.08 25.29 -7.35
CA TRP A 46 -19.04 26.21 -8.49
C TRP A 46 -19.34 27.67 -8.11
N GLU A 47 -20.29 27.91 -7.21
CA GLU A 47 -20.61 29.25 -6.73
C GLU A 47 -19.39 29.94 -6.11
N ALA A 48 -18.68 29.22 -5.23
CA ALA A 48 -17.46 29.72 -4.61
C ALA A 48 -16.34 29.94 -5.65
N GLU A 49 -16.20 29.06 -6.64
CA GLU A 49 -15.24 29.21 -7.74
C GLU A 49 -15.53 30.45 -8.60
N PHE A 50 -16.80 30.74 -8.90
CA PHE A 50 -17.19 31.91 -9.69
C PHE A 50 -16.94 33.21 -8.94
N ILE A 51 -17.29 33.27 -7.66
CA ILE A 51 -17.03 34.44 -6.80
C ILE A 51 -15.52 34.66 -6.68
N ASP A 52 -14.76 33.60 -6.40
CA ASP A 52 -13.29 33.67 -6.28
C ASP A 52 -12.64 34.08 -7.59
N SER A 53 -13.13 33.59 -8.73
CA SER A 53 -12.65 33.96 -10.06
C SER A 53 -12.77 35.45 -10.34
N GLN A 54 -13.92 36.06 -10.05
CA GLN A 54 -14.11 37.49 -10.25
C GLN A 54 -13.10 38.30 -9.43
N ARG A 55 -12.90 37.93 -8.17
CA ARG A 55 -11.92 38.57 -7.28
C ARG A 55 -10.50 38.42 -7.81
N VAL A 56 -10.07 37.20 -8.10
CA VAL A 56 -8.69 36.89 -8.53
C VAL A 56 -8.35 37.59 -9.84
N TRP A 57 -9.27 37.61 -10.82
CA TRP A 57 -9.03 38.28 -12.09
C TRP A 57 -9.05 39.81 -11.97
N ALA A 58 -9.85 40.37 -11.05
CA ALA A 58 -9.81 41.81 -10.75
C ALA A 58 -8.48 42.21 -10.08
N GLU A 59 -8.03 41.44 -9.09
CA GLU A 59 -6.73 41.64 -8.42
C GLU A 59 -5.57 41.51 -9.42
N TYR A 60 -5.61 40.51 -10.30
CA TYR A 60 -4.62 40.35 -11.37
C TYR A 60 -4.57 41.57 -12.29
N ALA A 61 -5.72 42.12 -12.68
CA ALA A 61 -5.78 43.30 -13.53
C ALA A 61 -5.12 44.53 -12.86
N MET A 62 -5.37 44.72 -11.56
CA MET A 62 -4.72 45.80 -10.78
C MET A 62 -3.22 45.58 -10.66
N LYS A 63 -2.77 44.38 -10.23
CA LYS A 63 -1.34 44.04 -10.13
C LYS A 63 -0.61 44.21 -11.46
N ARG A 64 -1.25 43.85 -12.57
CA ARG A 64 -0.70 44.04 -13.92
C ARG A 64 -0.55 45.52 -14.27
N GLN A 65 -1.52 46.36 -13.90
CA GLN A 65 -1.47 47.80 -14.14
C GLN A 65 -0.37 48.46 -13.30
N GLU A 66 -0.26 48.09 -12.02
CA GLU A 66 0.80 48.57 -11.12
C GLU A 66 2.20 48.17 -11.62
N ALA A 67 2.37 46.91 -12.02
CA ALA A 67 3.63 46.44 -12.60
C ALA A 67 3.99 47.24 -13.87
N ALA A 68 3.00 47.51 -14.74
CA ALA A 68 3.21 48.32 -15.94
C ALA A 68 3.59 49.78 -15.60
N GLN A 69 2.97 50.39 -14.59
CA GLN A 69 3.34 51.74 -14.11
C GLN A 69 4.78 51.78 -13.55
N GLN A 70 5.22 50.70 -12.93
CA GLN A 70 6.58 50.54 -12.42
C GLN A 70 7.59 50.08 -13.50
N ASN A 71 7.17 49.95 -14.77
CA ASN A 71 7.97 49.36 -15.86
C ASN A 71 8.56 47.98 -15.51
N ARG A 72 7.86 47.23 -14.66
CA ARG A 72 8.18 45.87 -14.20
C ARG A 72 7.33 44.86 -14.96
N ARG A 73 7.90 43.69 -15.23
CA ARG A 73 7.10 42.53 -15.67
C ARG A 73 6.62 41.75 -14.45
N LEU A 74 5.34 41.41 -14.43
CA LEU A 74 4.76 40.55 -13.41
C LEU A 74 5.45 39.17 -13.41
N THR A 75 5.90 38.72 -12.25
CA THR A 75 6.57 37.42 -12.07
C THR A 75 5.62 36.40 -11.46
N LEU A 76 6.09 35.15 -11.34
CA LEU A 76 5.35 34.08 -10.65
C LEU A 76 5.06 34.45 -9.20
N GLU A 77 6.04 35.02 -8.51
CA GLU A 77 5.99 35.38 -7.09
C GLU A 77 4.85 36.35 -6.76
N ASP A 78 4.50 37.24 -7.69
CA ASP A 78 3.39 38.19 -7.50
C ASP A 78 2.02 37.53 -7.43
N LEU A 79 1.91 36.30 -7.91
CA LEU A 79 0.66 35.57 -8.11
C LEU A 79 0.58 34.25 -7.34
N GLU A 80 1.58 33.92 -6.54
CA GLU A 80 1.68 32.64 -5.81
C GLU A 80 0.41 32.36 -4.98
N ASP A 81 -0.11 33.37 -4.27
CA ASP A 81 -1.33 33.28 -3.45
C ASP A 81 -2.59 32.90 -4.23
N SER A 82 -2.59 33.15 -5.54
CA SER A 82 -3.73 32.94 -6.44
C SER A 82 -3.46 31.90 -7.53
N TRP A 83 -2.31 31.22 -7.50
CA TRP A 83 -1.78 30.46 -8.63
C TRP A 83 -2.73 29.42 -9.22
N ASP A 84 -3.41 28.67 -8.36
CA ASP A 84 -4.37 27.62 -8.75
C ASP A 84 -5.83 28.10 -8.71
N ARG A 85 -6.08 29.42 -8.73
CA ARG A 85 -7.42 30.01 -8.63
C ARG A 85 -7.90 30.66 -9.92
N GLY A 86 -9.21 30.90 -9.95
CA GLY A 86 -9.91 31.54 -11.06
C GLY A 86 -10.38 30.59 -12.15
N ILE A 87 -11.34 31.06 -12.94
CA ILE A 87 -11.84 30.42 -14.16
C ILE A 87 -11.81 31.48 -15.28
N PRO A 88 -10.91 31.34 -16.28
CA PRO A 88 -9.83 30.35 -16.37
C PRO A 88 -8.81 30.44 -15.23
N ARG A 89 -8.05 29.36 -14.95
CA ARG A 89 -7.02 29.37 -13.91
C ARG A 89 -5.89 30.33 -14.26
N ILE A 90 -5.46 31.15 -13.31
CA ILE A 90 -4.46 32.22 -13.57
C ILE A 90 -3.10 31.67 -14.03
N ASN A 91 -2.70 30.49 -13.53
CA ASN A 91 -1.46 29.83 -13.93
C ASN A 91 -1.37 29.50 -15.43
N THR A 92 -2.51 29.44 -16.14
CA THR A 92 -2.54 29.19 -17.60
C THR A 92 -1.82 30.29 -18.39
N LEU A 93 -1.68 31.49 -17.82
CA LEU A 93 -0.95 32.62 -18.41
C LEU A 93 0.56 32.33 -18.59
N PHE A 94 1.10 31.38 -17.83
CA PHE A 94 2.53 31.04 -17.80
C PHE A 94 2.85 29.72 -18.53
N GLN A 95 1.91 29.20 -19.32
CA GLN A 95 2.15 28.02 -20.13
C GLN A 95 3.20 28.27 -21.23
N LYS A 96 4.02 27.25 -21.49
CA LYS A 96 5.04 27.26 -22.55
C LYS A 96 4.45 27.56 -23.94
N ASP A 97 3.28 26.99 -24.22
CA ASP A 97 2.67 27.01 -25.56
C ASP A 97 1.55 28.07 -25.71
N ARG A 98 1.48 29.06 -24.82
CA ARG A 98 0.40 30.07 -24.83
C ARG A 98 0.21 30.78 -26.19
N HIS A 99 1.30 30.98 -26.93
CA HIS A 99 1.27 31.68 -28.22
C HIS A 99 0.57 30.87 -29.31
N THR A 100 0.69 29.54 -29.28
CA THR A 100 -0.02 28.67 -30.23
C THR A 100 -1.48 28.48 -29.83
N LEU A 101 -1.76 28.41 -28.52
CA LEU A 101 -3.13 28.25 -27.99
C LEU A 101 -4.05 29.44 -28.33
N ILE A 102 -3.52 30.63 -28.57
CA ILE A 102 -4.31 31.77 -29.04
C ILE A 102 -5.06 31.43 -30.35
N MET A 103 -4.46 30.62 -31.23
CA MET A 103 -5.06 30.22 -32.50
C MET A 103 -6.07 29.07 -32.38
N ASP A 104 -6.08 28.35 -31.24
CA ASP A 104 -6.97 27.20 -31.04
C ASP A 104 -8.38 27.65 -30.62
N LYS A 105 -9.16 28.12 -31.59
CA LYS A 105 -10.57 28.53 -31.40
C LYS A 105 -11.53 27.36 -31.61
N GLY A 106 -12.72 27.45 -30.97
CA GLY A 106 -13.78 26.44 -31.11
C GLY A 106 -13.46 25.08 -30.47
N TRP A 107 -12.44 25.01 -29.59
CA TRP A 107 -11.96 23.77 -29.01
C TRP A 107 -12.98 23.02 -28.14
N ARG A 108 -13.95 23.73 -27.50
CA ARG A 108 -15.01 23.11 -26.68
C ARG A 108 -15.92 22.23 -27.52
N VAL A 109 -16.51 22.79 -28.58
CA VAL A 109 -17.36 22.05 -29.53
C VAL A 109 -16.58 20.93 -30.20
N ARG A 110 -15.32 21.19 -30.60
CA ARG A 110 -14.44 20.17 -31.15
C ARG A 110 -14.24 18.99 -30.18
N THR A 111 -14.10 19.27 -28.88
CA THR A 111 -13.90 18.23 -27.86
C THR A 111 -15.18 17.42 -27.62
N GLN A 112 -16.34 18.06 -27.61
CA GLN A 112 -17.63 17.38 -27.53
C GLN A 112 -17.85 16.46 -28.73
N PHE A 113 -17.61 16.95 -29.95
CA PHE A 113 -17.82 16.18 -31.18
C PHE A 113 -16.84 15.01 -31.37
N LYS A 114 -15.81 14.88 -30.52
CA LYS A 114 -14.96 13.68 -30.51
C LYS A 114 -15.73 12.42 -30.18
N GLU A 115 -16.90 12.50 -29.53
CA GLU A 115 -17.75 11.32 -29.29
C GLU A 115 -18.18 10.61 -30.59
N TYR A 116 -18.34 11.37 -31.68
CA TYR A 116 -18.70 10.83 -32.99
C TYR A 116 -17.48 10.36 -33.80
N GLN A 117 -16.27 10.68 -33.36
CA GLN A 117 -15.02 10.37 -34.07
C GLN A 117 -14.22 9.26 -33.37
N LEU A 118 -14.31 9.16 -32.04
CA LEU A 118 -13.53 8.27 -31.21
C LEU A 118 -14.46 7.35 -30.40
N LEU A 119 -14.18 6.05 -30.46
CA LEU A 119 -14.91 5.07 -29.65
C LEU A 119 -14.65 5.22 -28.14
N LYS A 120 -13.52 5.81 -27.76
CA LYS A 120 -13.14 6.00 -26.36
C LYS A 120 -13.91 7.18 -25.77
N ASN A 121 -14.75 6.90 -24.77
CA ASN A 121 -15.44 7.93 -24.01
C ASN A 121 -14.47 8.84 -23.23
N ASN A 122 -14.71 10.16 -23.26
CA ASN A 122 -13.97 11.15 -22.50
C ASN A 122 -14.87 11.76 -21.40
N PRO A 123 -14.63 11.46 -20.11
CA PRO A 123 -15.43 12.03 -19.02
C PRO A 123 -15.20 13.54 -18.82
N PHE A 124 -14.10 14.09 -19.37
CA PHE A 124 -13.75 15.51 -19.29
C PHE A 124 -13.99 16.22 -20.63
N TRP A 125 -15.12 15.95 -21.28
CA TRP A 125 -15.46 16.54 -22.58
C TRP A 125 -15.67 18.07 -22.52
N TRP A 126 -16.04 18.59 -21.36
CA TRP A 126 -16.42 20.00 -21.15
C TRP A 126 -15.24 20.93 -20.83
N THR A 127 -14.06 20.40 -20.52
CA THR A 127 -12.88 21.17 -20.10
C THR A 127 -11.62 20.78 -20.86
N ASN A 128 -10.63 21.67 -20.89
CA ASN A 128 -9.30 21.40 -21.40
C ASN A 128 -8.26 22.08 -20.51
N GLN A 129 -7.36 21.30 -19.91
CA GLN A 129 -6.33 21.80 -19.00
C GLN A 129 -5.42 22.86 -19.63
N ARG A 130 -5.27 22.87 -20.95
CA ARG A 130 -4.50 23.90 -21.66
C ARG A 130 -5.20 25.26 -21.66
N HIS A 131 -6.53 25.28 -21.74
CA HIS A 131 -7.31 26.52 -21.83
C HIS A 131 -7.90 26.93 -20.47
N ASP A 132 -8.51 26.00 -19.76
CA ASP A 132 -9.17 26.27 -18.48
C ASP A 132 -8.21 26.15 -17.29
N GLY A 133 -7.10 25.41 -17.45
CA GLY A 133 -6.24 24.97 -16.34
C GLY A 133 -6.80 23.74 -15.63
N LYS A 134 -6.10 23.30 -14.57
CA LYS A 134 -6.56 22.18 -13.75
C LYS A 134 -7.59 22.68 -12.74
N LEU A 135 -8.83 22.25 -12.88
CA LEU A 135 -9.96 22.77 -12.09
C LEU A 135 -10.12 22.12 -10.71
N TRP A 136 -9.34 21.10 -10.38
CA TRP A 136 -9.39 20.43 -9.08
C TRP A 136 -7.99 20.06 -8.57
N ASN A 137 -7.82 20.10 -7.26
CA ASN A 137 -6.61 19.63 -6.59
C ASN A 137 -7.00 18.65 -5.47
N LEU A 138 -6.47 17.43 -5.55
CA LEU A 138 -6.77 16.33 -4.63
C LEU A 138 -5.54 15.89 -3.83
N ASN A 139 -4.53 16.77 -3.72
CA ASN A 139 -3.34 16.46 -2.93
C ASN A 139 -3.67 16.31 -1.44
N SER A 140 -4.46 17.21 -0.88
CA SER A 140 -4.91 17.10 0.53
C SER A 140 -5.78 15.86 0.76
N TYR A 141 -6.63 15.49 -0.20
CA TYR A 141 -7.40 14.24 -0.13
C TYR A 141 -6.51 13.01 0.03
N ARG A 142 -5.38 12.97 -0.68
CA ARG A 142 -4.40 11.88 -0.54
C ARG A 142 -3.80 11.85 0.86
N THR A 143 -3.36 13.00 1.37
CA THR A 143 -2.75 13.11 2.71
C THR A 143 -3.74 12.68 3.80
N ASP A 144 -4.96 13.20 3.73
CA ASP A 144 -6.00 12.90 4.74
C ASP A 144 -6.47 11.45 4.65
N MET A 145 -6.50 10.86 3.45
CA MET A 145 -6.77 9.43 3.30
C MET A 145 -5.71 8.58 4.00
N ILE A 146 -4.43 8.96 3.90
CA ILE A 146 -3.35 8.25 4.59
C ILE A 146 -3.55 8.35 6.11
N GLN A 147 -3.88 9.53 6.63
CA GLN A 147 -4.11 9.73 8.06
C GLN A 147 -5.34 8.97 8.56
N ALA A 148 -6.44 9.00 7.82
CA ALA A 148 -7.67 8.27 8.15
C ALA A 148 -7.50 6.74 8.18
N LEU A 149 -6.47 6.22 7.49
CA LEU A 149 -6.12 4.80 7.50
C LEU A 149 -5.07 4.45 8.58
N GLY A 150 -4.77 5.36 9.51
CA GLY A 150 -3.80 5.12 10.59
C GLY A 150 -2.37 5.53 10.25
N GLY A 151 -2.17 6.41 9.28
CA GLY A 151 -0.86 6.86 8.83
C GLY A 151 -0.15 5.83 7.96
N VAL A 152 1.07 6.16 7.50
CA VAL A 152 1.82 5.29 6.60
C VAL A 152 2.20 3.98 7.28
N GLU A 153 2.68 4.03 8.52
CA GLU A 153 3.08 2.83 9.29
C GLU A 153 1.90 1.89 9.54
N GLY A 154 0.76 2.42 9.98
CA GLY A 154 -0.46 1.64 10.18
C GLY A 154 -0.91 0.94 8.89
N ILE A 155 -0.85 1.62 7.75
CA ILE A 155 -1.13 0.99 6.45
C ILE A 155 -0.12 -0.12 6.14
N LEU A 156 1.18 0.09 6.41
CA LEU A 156 2.22 -0.87 6.07
C LEU A 156 2.18 -2.14 6.94
N GLU A 157 1.62 -2.10 8.15
CA GLU A 157 1.37 -3.30 8.97
C GLU A 157 0.44 -4.32 8.27
N HIS A 158 -0.43 -3.83 7.38
CA HIS A 158 -1.32 -4.67 6.58
C HIS A 158 -0.65 -5.27 5.34
N THR A 159 0.64 -5.02 5.14
CA THR A 159 1.39 -5.36 3.93
C THR A 159 2.60 -6.22 4.22
N LEU A 160 3.21 -6.76 3.17
CA LEU A 160 4.47 -7.53 3.24
C LEU A 160 5.72 -6.64 3.41
N PHE A 161 5.58 -5.36 3.80
CA PHE A 161 6.69 -4.42 3.92
C PHE A 161 7.81 -4.93 4.83
N LYS A 162 7.49 -5.38 6.05
CA LYS A 162 8.49 -5.95 6.97
C LYS A 162 9.22 -7.17 6.39
N GLY A 163 8.54 -7.95 5.54
CA GLY A 163 9.14 -9.08 4.84
C GLY A 163 10.16 -8.69 3.78
N THR A 164 10.13 -7.45 3.29
CA THR A 164 11.17 -6.92 2.39
C THR A 164 12.43 -6.45 3.13
N TYR A 165 12.34 -6.29 4.45
CA TYR A 165 13.44 -5.90 5.34
C TYR A 165 14.10 -4.54 4.98
N PHE A 166 13.38 -3.64 4.31
CA PHE A 166 13.81 -2.24 4.18
C PHE A 166 13.67 -1.52 5.53
N GLN A 167 14.65 -0.68 5.87
CA GLN A 167 14.68 0.07 7.14
C GLN A 167 13.64 1.20 7.17
N SER A 168 13.39 1.84 6.03
CA SER A 168 12.38 2.90 5.90
C SER A 168 11.57 2.72 4.61
N TRP A 169 10.35 3.26 4.62
CA TRP A 169 9.49 3.29 3.44
C TRP A 169 9.79 4.50 2.54
N GLU A 170 10.57 5.45 3.01
CA GLU A 170 10.97 6.66 2.29
C GLU A 170 11.88 6.31 1.10
N GLY A 171 11.65 6.97 -0.03
CA GLY A 171 12.44 6.74 -1.25
C GLY A 171 12.09 5.45 -2.01
N LEU A 172 11.13 4.65 -1.52
CA LEU A 172 10.64 3.49 -2.26
C LEU A 172 9.75 3.93 -3.43
N PHE A 173 9.95 3.27 -4.56
CA PHE A 173 9.17 3.50 -5.76
C PHE A 173 8.61 2.19 -6.30
N TRP A 174 7.34 2.24 -6.70
CA TRP A 174 6.74 1.17 -7.48
C TRP A 174 7.22 1.28 -8.93
N GLU A 175 7.92 0.25 -9.41
CA GLU A 175 8.25 0.13 -10.82
C GLU A 175 6.94 0.05 -11.64
N LYS A 176 6.71 1.05 -12.51
CA LYS A 176 5.45 1.21 -13.27
C LYS A 176 5.41 0.41 -14.57
N ALA A 177 6.56 0.03 -15.09
CA ALA A 177 6.69 -0.79 -16.28
C ALA A 177 7.84 -1.76 -16.01
N SER A 178 7.52 -3.04 -15.86
CA SER A 178 8.58 -4.05 -15.95
C SER A 178 9.02 -4.12 -17.41
N GLY A 179 10.33 -4.16 -17.68
CA GLY A 179 10.84 -4.30 -19.05
C GLY A 179 10.26 -5.51 -19.80
N PHE A 180 9.80 -6.52 -19.06
CA PHE A 180 9.08 -7.67 -19.60
C PHE A 180 7.70 -7.30 -20.19
N GLU A 181 6.84 -6.59 -19.45
CA GLU A 181 5.50 -6.20 -19.93
C GLU A 181 5.60 -5.30 -21.16
N GLU A 182 6.56 -4.37 -21.17
CA GLU A 182 6.81 -3.50 -22.31
C GLU A 182 7.33 -4.26 -23.54
N SER A 183 8.25 -5.20 -23.34
CA SER A 183 8.77 -6.06 -24.42
C SER A 183 7.70 -6.96 -25.05
N MET A 184 6.64 -7.28 -24.31
CA MET A 184 5.53 -8.13 -24.76
C MET A 184 4.35 -7.31 -25.31
N LYS A 185 4.24 -6.02 -24.97
CA LYS A 185 3.12 -5.15 -25.35
C LYS A 185 2.89 -5.06 -26.85
N TYR A 186 3.97 -4.98 -27.63
CA TYR A 186 3.91 -4.86 -29.08
C TYR A 186 4.15 -6.18 -29.82
N LYS A 187 4.39 -7.27 -29.08
CA LYS A 187 4.51 -8.60 -29.68
C LYS A 187 3.14 -9.13 -30.07
N LYS A 188 3.11 -9.94 -31.13
CA LYS A 188 1.90 -10.65 -31.55
C LYS A 188 1.61 -11.75 -30.52
N LEU A 189 0.58 -11.54 -29.72
CA LEU A 189 0.15 -12.44 -28.66
C LEU A 189 -1.24 -12.97 -28.97
N THR A 190 -1.51 -14.21 -28.55
CA THR A 190 -2.86 -14.76 -28.54
C THR A 190 -3.71 -14.09 -27.46
N ASN A 191 -5.04 -14.16 -27.57
CA ASN A 191 -5.93 -13.63 -26.54
C ASN A 191 -5.71 -14.31 -25.18
N ALA A 192 -5.39 -15.60 -25.17
CA ALA A 192 -5.04 -16.34 -23.95
C ALA A 192 -3.75 -15.80 -23.30
N GLN A 193 -2.71 -15.52 -24.10
CA GLN A 193 -1.47 -14.91 -23.60
C GLN A 193 -1.71 -13.51 -23.02
N ARG A 194 -2.53 -12.68 -23.68
CA ARG A 194 -2.92 -11.36 -23.18
C ARG A 194 -3.69 -11.46 -21.84
N SER A 195 -4.60 -12.42 -21.74
CA SER A 195 -5.32 -12.68 -20.48
C SER A 195 -4.37 -13.09 -19.36
N GLY A 196 -3.33 -13.88 -19.66
CA GLY A 196 -2.30 -14.25 -18.68
C GLY A 196 -1.46 -13.05 -18.23
N LEU A 197 -1.04 -12.18 -19.15
CA LEU A 197 -0.28 -10.96 -18.82
C LEU A 197 -1.09 -10.00 -17.93
N ASN A 198 -2.39 -9.87 -18.18
CA ASN A 198 -3.28 -9.04 -17.35
C ASN A 198 -3.39 -9.53 -15.89
N GLN A 199 -2.97 -10.75 -15.57
CA GLN A 199 -2.93 -11.24 -14.19
C GLN A 199 -1.69 -10.79 -13.41
N ILE A 200 -0.61 -10.35 -14.08
CA ILE A 200 0.66 -10.01 -13.41
C ILE A 200 0.50 -8.86 -12.39
N PRO A 201 -0.16 -7.73 -12.72
CA PRO A 201 -0.38 -6.67 -11.74
C PRO A 201 -1.20 -7.14 -10.54
N ASN A 202 -2.20 -7.99 -10.77
CA ASN A 202 -3.03 -8.56 -9.70
C ASN A 202 -2.22 -9.48 -8.78
N ARG A 203 -1.22 -10.21 -9.30
CA ARG A 203 -0.31 -11.02 -8.50
C ARG A 203 0.54 -10.16 -7.57
N ARG A 204 1.08 -9.03 -8.07
CA ARG A 204 1.83 -8.07 -7.24
C ARG A 204 0.96 -7.50 -6.13
N PHE A 205 -0.25 -7.07 -6.47
CA PHE A 205 -1.21 -6.55 -5.49
C PHE A 205 -1.56 -7.59 -4.43
N THR A 206 -1.90 -8.83 -4.84
CA THR A 206 -2.28 -9.90 -3.91
C THR A 206 -1.12 -10.27 -2.98
N LEU A 207 0.11 -10.30 -3.49
CA LEU A 207 1.30 -10.59 -2.68
C LEU A 207 1.57 -9.48 -1.66
N TRP A 208 1.51 -8.22 -2.10
CA TRP A 208 1.77 -7.07 -1.22
C TRP A 208 0.81 -7.01 -0.03
N TRP A 209 -0.49 -7.24 -0.27
CA TRP A 209 -1.53 -7.26 0.77
C TRP A 209 -1.76 -8.65 1.36
N SER A 210 -0.87 -9.61 1.11
CA SER A 210 -1.06 -11.01 1.51
C SER A 210 -1.25 -11.21 3.02
N PRO A 211 -0.59 -10.47 3.94
CA PRO A 211 -0.82 -10.64 5.37
C PRO A 211 -2.27 -10.34 5.79
N THR A 212 -2.93 -9.42 5.08
CA THR A 212 -4.32 -9.02 5.36
C THR A 212 -5.33 -9.90 4.62
N ILE A 213 -5.01 -10.27 3.38
CA ILE A 213 -5.86 -11.11 2.53
C ILE A 213 -5.92 -12.55 3.05
N ASN A 214 -4.80 -13.12 3.50
CA ASN A 214 -4.69 -14.51 3.94
C ASN A 214 -4.91 -14.69 5.46
N ARG A 215 -5.75 -13.86 6.08
CA ARG A 215 -6.03 -13.96 7.53
C ARG A 215 -7.05 -15.05 7.84
N ALA A 216 -6.88 -15.71 8.99
CA ALA A 216 -7.81 -16.74 9.46
C ALA A 216 -9.23 -16.19 9.66
N ASN A 217 -9.35 -14.94 10.09
CA ASN A 217 -10.64 -14.29 10.36
C ASN A 217 -11.38 -13.80 9.11
N VAL A 218 -10.76 -13.85 7.92
CA VAL A 218 -11.34 -13.31 6.68
C VAL A 218 -12.11 -14.37 5.90
N TYR A 219 -11.69 -15.63 5.98
CA TYR A 219 -12.29 -16.73 5.23
C TYR A 219 -12.79 -17.84 6.16
N VAL A 220 -14.08 -18.17 6.05
CA VAL A 220 -14.61 -19.42 6.58
C VAL A 220 -14.24 -20.54 5.61
N GLY A 221 -13.25 -21.36 5.97
CA GLY A 221 -12.80 -22.45 5.11
C GLY A 221 -11.71 -23.29 5.73
N PHE A 222 -11.45 -24.45 5.11
CA PHE A 222 -10.36 -25.33 5.51
C PHE A 222 -9.01 -24.68 5.23
N GLN A 223 -8.17 -24.65 6.26
CA GLN A 223 -6.80 -24.19 6.18
C GLN A 223 -5.95 -25.25 5.46
N VAL A 224 -5.21 -24.85 4.44
CA VAL A 224 -4.36 -25.75 3.65
C VAL A 224 -2.92 -25.30 3.74
N GLN A 225 -2.04 -26.21 4.14
CA GLN A 225 -0.59 -25.97 4.12
C GLN A 225 -0.06 -25.98 2.69
N LEU A 226 0.80 -25.02 2.35
CA LEU A 226 1.47 -24.95 1.06
C LEU A 226 2.66 -25.94 1.03
N ASP A 227 2.76 -26.72 -0.06
CA ASP A 227 3.76 -27.77 -0.22
C ASP A 227 5.19 -27.29 0.11
N LEU A 228 5.90 -28.08 0.92
CA LEU A 228 7.29 -27.86 1.33
C LEU A 228 7.56 -26.55 2.10
N THR A 229 6.53 -25.91 2.64
CA THR A 229 6.65 -24.69 3.44
C THR A 229 5.75 -24.75 4.66
N GLY A 230 6.02 -23.92 5.66
CA GLY A 230 5.16 -23.75 6.84
C GLY A 230 3.95 -22.84 6.61
N ILE A 231 3.70 -22.40 5.36
CA ILE A 231 2.70 -21.37 5.08
C ILE A 231 1.32 -22.00 5.04
N MET A 232 0.42 -21.48 5.86
CA MET A 232 -0.97 -21.89 5.86
C MET A 232 -1.82 -20.91 5.04
N MET A 233 -2.57 -21.43 4.08
CA MET A 233 -3.51 -20.64 3.28
C MET A 233 -4.94 -20.80 3.79
N ASN A 234 -5.56 -19.66 4.08
CA ASN A 234 -6.94 -19.54 4.53
C ASN A 234 -7.81 -19.24 3.30
N GLY A 235 -8.33 -20.29 2.66
CA GLY A 235 -9.12 -20.19 1.43
C GLY A 235 -8.33 -20.40 0.14
N LYS A 236 -9.06 -20.40 -0.99
CA LYS A 236 -8.49 -20.63 -2.32
C LYS A 236 -8.15 -19.31 -3.01
N ILE A 237 -6.90 -18.89 -2.93
CA ILE A 237 -6.39 -17.66 -3.56
C ILE A 237 -5.27 -18.01 -4.56
N PRO A 238 -5.61 -18.36 -5.82
CA PRO A 238 -4.64 -18.91 -6.77
C PRO A 238 -3.47 -17.99 -7.08
N THR A 239 -3.73 -16.67 -7.21
CA THR A 239 -2.71 -15.66 -7.50
C THR A 239 -1.66 -15.58 -6.39
N LEU A 240 -2.10 -15.67 -5.12
CA LEU A 240 -1.22 -15.70 -3.96
C LEU A 240 -0.42 -16.99 -3.89
N LYS A 241 -1.08 -18.14 -4.10
CA LYS A 241 -0.43 -19.47 -4.11
C LYS A 241 0.76 -19.49 -5.08
N ILE A 242 0.55 -18.99 -6.31
CA ILE A 242 1.61 -18.94 -7.33
C ILE A 242 2.78 -18.07 -6.86
N SER A 243 2.50 -16.89 -6.31
CA SER A 243 3.55 -15.97 -5.83
C SER A 243 4.36 -16.55 -4.68
N LEU A 244 3.72 -17.18 -3.69
CA LEU A 244 4.43 -17.80 -2.56
C LEU A 244 5.28 -19.00 -2.98
N ILE A 245 4.78 -19.84 -3.89
CA ILE A 245 5.58 -20.95 -4.47
C ILE A 245 6.80 -20.41 -5.20
N GLN A 246 6.67 -19.29 -5.93
CA GLN A 246 7.80 -18.67 -6.62
C GLN A 246 8.85 -18.11 -5.67
N ILE A 247 8.44 -17.54 -4.52
CA ILE A 247 9.36 -17.07 -3.47
C ILE A 247 10.11 -18.26 -2.87
N PHE A 248 9.39 -19.27 -2.39
CA PHE A 248 9.97 -20.41 -1.67
C PHE A 248 10.40 -21.58 -2.57
N ARG A 249 10.67 -21.30 -3.85
CA ARG A 249 11.10 -22.31 -4.84
C ARG A 249 12.44 -22.93 -4.46
N ALA A 250 12.75 -24.09 -5.05
CA ALA A 250 14.03 -24.79 -4.87
C ALA A 250 14.38 -25.05 -3.39
N HIS A 251 13.38 -25.49 -2.62
CA HIS A 251 13.51 -25.89 -1.21
C HIS A 251 14.00 -24.76 -0.29
N LEU A 252 13.65 -23.51 -0.58
CA LEU A 252 14.15 -22.35 0.18
C LEU A 252 13.82 -22.43 1.67
N TRP A 253 12.61 -22.90 2.04
CA TRP A 253 12.22 -23.05 3.45
C TRP A 253 13.16 -23.98 4.23
N GLN A 254 13.46 -25.15 3.65
CA GLN A 254 14.40 -26.11 4.24
C GLN A 254 15.82 -25.52 4.34
N LYS A 255 16.27 -24.82 3.31
CA LYS A 255 17.58 -24.17 3.29
C LYS A 255 17.71 -23.07 4.35
N ILE A 256 16.66 -22.28 4.57
CA ILE A 256 16.66 -21.25 5.63
C ILE A 256 16.79 -21.92 7.00
N HIS A 257 15.97 -22.94 7.29
CA HIS A 257 16.02 -23.66 8.56
C HIS A 257 17.40 -24.30 8.81
N GLU A 258 17.92 -24.98 7.80
CA GLU A 258 19.25 -25.62 7.85
C GLU A 258 20.38 -24.61 8.06
N ASN A 259 20.37 -23.50 7.31
CA ASN A 259 21.41 -22.47 7.43
C ASN A 259 21.39 -21.79 8.80
N VAL A 260 20.22 -21.39 9.30
CA VAL A 260 20.11 -20.78 10.64
C VAL A 260 20.59 -21.74 11.72
N THR A 261 20.25 -23.03 11.59
CA THR A 261 20.72 -24.06 12.52
C THR A 261 22.24 -24.22 12.47
N MET A 262 22.84 -24.24 11.28
CA MET A 262 24.29 -24.34 11.10
C MET A 262 25.02 -23.11 11.64
N ASP A 263 24.50 -21.91 11.40
CA ASP A 263 25.09 -20.67 11.89
C ASP A 263 25.05 -20.62 13.44
N LEU A 264 23.95 -21.08 14.05
CA LEU A 264 23.88 -21.23 15.51
C LEU A 264 24.89 -22.23 16.05
N CYS A 265 25.08 -23.38 15.39
CA CYS A 265 26.14 -24.32 15.78
C CYS A 265 27.52 -23.66 15.73
N GLN A 266 27.84 -22.92 14.66
CA GLN A 266 29.14 -22.27 14.51
C GLN A 266 29.39 -21.22 15.60
N VAL A 267 28.36 -20.46 16.01
CA VAL A 267 28.47 -19.51 17.12
C VAL A 267 28.71 -20.25 18.44
N LEU A 268 28.01 -21.35 18.69
CA LEU A 268 28.17 -22.14 19.91
C LEU A 268 29.53 -22.86 19.97
N ASP A 269 30.05 -23.30 18.82
CA ASP A 269 31.39 -23.90 18.70
C ASP A 269 32.52 -22.89 19.02
N GLN A 270 32.29 -21.60 18.80
CA GLN A 270 33.26 -20.55 19.17
C GLN A 270 33.26 -20.25 20.68
N GLU A 271 32.16 -20.59 21.38
CA GLU A 271 31.93 -20.25 22.79
C GLU A 271 31.96 -21.49 23.72
N LEU A 272 32.66 -22.56 23.30
CA LEU A 272 32.73 -23.82 24.06
C LEU A 272 33.30 -23.63 25.48
N GLU A 273 34.45 -22.96 25.59
CA GLU A 273 35.15 -22.78 26.86
C GLU A 273 34.40 -21.82 27.80
N SER A 274 33.87 -20.72 27.26
CA SER A 274 33.17 -19.68 28.04
C SER A 274 31.87 -20.21 28.65
N LEU A 275 31.14 -21.05 27.91
CA LEU A 275 29.87 -21.63 28.33
C LEU A 275 29.99 -23.02 28.97
N GLN A 276 31.21 -23.56 29.11
CA GLN A 276 31.47 -24.90 29.66
C GLN A 276 30.72 -26.02 28.90
N ILE A 277 30.75 -25.93 27.58
CA ILE A 277 30.20 -26.93 26.66
C ILE A 277 31.31 -27.93 26.32
N GLU A 278 31.05 -29.22 26.50
CA GLU A 278 31.94 -30.31 26.05
C GLU A 278 31.87 -30.50 24.54
N THR A 279 30.65 -30.64 24.00
CA THR A 279 30.41 -30.81 22.57
C THR A 279 29.09 -30.17 22.13
N VAL A 280 29.10 -29.56 20.95
CA VAL A 280 27.90 -29.12 20.22
C VAL A 280 27.60 -30.17 19.17
N GLN A 281 26.51 -30.90 19.34
CA GLN A 281 26.07 -31.91 18.39
C GLN A 281 24.88 -31.40 17.60
N LYS A 282 25.05 -31.23 16.29
CA LYS A 282 23.91 -31.05 15.39
C LYS A 282 23.24 -32.40 15.14
N GLU A 283 21.93 -32.46 15.35
CA GLU A 283 21.15 -33.67 15.14
C GLU A 283 20.87 -33.94 13.65
N ALA A 284 20.73 -35.21 13.29
CA ALA A 284 20.34 -35.62 11.95
C ALA A 284 18.83 -35.37 11.75
N ILE A 285 18.50 -34.17 11.30
CA ILE A 285 17.12 -33.70 11.17
C ILE A 285 16.43 -34.33 9.96
N HIS A 286 15.20 -34.82 10.16
CA HIS A 286 14.37 -35.27 9.05
C HIS A 286 14.08 -34.11 8.08
N PRO A 287 14.25 -34.25 6.74
CA PRO A 287 14.12 -33.12 5.81
C PRO A 287 12.77 -32.39 5.84
N ARG A 288 11.71 -33.04 6.33
CA ARG A 288 10.37 -32.47 6.46
C ARG A 288 10.10 -31.77 7.80
N LYS A 289 11.03 -31.81 8.75
CA LYS A 289 10.84 -31.22 10.08
C LYS A 289 10.58 -29.71 9.99
N SER A 290 11.34 -29.00 9.15
CA SER A 290 11.30 -27.54 9.03
C SER A 290 9.92 -26.95 8.75
N TYR A 291 9.00 -27.72 8.15
CA TYR A 291 7.62 -27.30 7.88
C TYR A 291 6.58 -28.21 8.54
N LYS A 292 6.95 -29.05 9.51
CA LYS A 292 6.00 -29.86 10.27
C LYS A 292 5.55 -29.10 11.52
N MET A 293 4.37 -28.49 11.46
CA MET A 293 3.87 -27.60 12.52
C MET A 293 3.24 -28.32 13.73
N ASN A 294 2.98 -29.62 13.64
CA ASN A 294 2.29 -30.36 14.70
C ASN A 294 3.23 -30.90 15.79
N SER A 295 4.51 -31.11 15.45
CA SER A 295 5.49 -31.75 16.35
C SER A 295 6.90 -31.49 15.81
N SER A 296 7.86 -31.30 16.69
CA SER A 296 9.27 -31.11 16.36
C SER A 296 10.19 -32.10 17.09
N CYS A 297 11.49 -31.99 16.83
CA CYS A 297 12.58 -32.68 17.53
C CYS A 297 13.72 -31.67 17.73
N ALA A 298 14.70 -31.94 18.59
CA ALA A 298 15.85 -31.05 18.74
C ALA A 298 16.62 -30.89 17.41
N ASP A 299 17.16 -29.69 17.15
CA ASP A 299 18.09 -29.43 16.05
C ASP A 299 19.54 -29.50 16.51
N ILE A 300 19.82 -28.96 17.70
CA ILE A 300 21.15 -28.90 18.31
C ILE A 300 21.05 -29.44 19.72
N LEU A 301 22.00 -30.27 20.11
CA LEU A 301 22.14 -30.80 21.46
C LEU A 301 23.52 -30.40 22.00
N LEU A 302 23.52 -29.73 23.14
CA LEU A 302 24.71 -29.31 23.87
C LEU A 302 24.94 -30.25 25.04
N PHE A 303 26.18 -30.72 25.20
CA PHE A 303 26.62 -31.50 26.34
C PHE A 303 27.47 -30.62 27.25
N ALA A 304 27.11 -30.53 28.53
CA ALA A 304 27.87 -29.76 29.51
C ALA A 304 29.11 -30.53 29.95
N THR A 305 30.24 -29.85 30.16
CA THR A 305 31.46 -30.47 30.70
C THR A 305 31.25 -31.04 32.11
N TYR A 306 30.32 -30.48 32.89
CA TYR A 306 29.93 -30.98 34.20
C TYR A 306 28.41 -30.97 34.41
N LYS A 307 27.86 -29.81 34.81
CA LYS A 307 26.43 -29.56 35.05
C LYS A 307 26.12 -28.09 34.85
N TRP A 308 25.07 -27.77 34.13
CA TRP A 308 24.49 -26.43 34.12
C TRP A 308 23.38 -26.33 35.14
N ASN A 309 23.42 -25.28 35.96
CA ASN A 309 22.26 -24.85 36.72
C ASN A 309 21.39 -24.01 35.78
N VAL A 310 20.16 -24.44 35.52
CA VAL A 310 19.26 -23.82 34.54
C VAL A 310 18.10 -23.11 35.23
N SER A 311 17.70 -21.97 34.67
CA SER A 311 16.52 -21.23 35.11
C SER A 311 15.21 -21.91 34.70
N LYS A 312 14.09 -21.40 35.22
CA LYS A 312 12.77 -21.69 34.66
C LYS A 312 12.63 -21.11 33.24
N PRO A 313 11.78 -21.69 32.37
CA PRO A 313 11.54 -21.15 31.04
C PRO A 313 11.08 -19.68 31.09
N SER A 314 11.78 -18.82 30.36
CA SER A 314 11.50 -17.38 30.21
C SER A 314 11.60 -16.96 28.74
N LEU A 315 11.21 -15.73 28.42
CA LEU A 315 11.36 -15.18 27.07
C LEU A 315 12.80 -14.70 26.86
N LEU A 316 13.25 -14.67 25.60
CA LEU A 316 14.62 -14.28 25.23
C LEU A 316 15.02 -12.87 25.75
N ASN A 317 14.06 -11.96 25.89
CA ASN A 317 14.30 -10.57 26.31
C ASN A 317 14.06 -10.34 27.82
N ASP A 318 13.73 -11.39 28.59
CA ASP A 318 13.60 -11.28 30.03
C ASP A 318 15.00 -11.15 30.67
N SER A 319 15.11 -10.32 31.71
CA SER A 319 16.41 -9.95 32.32
C SER A 319 16.58 -10.43 33.77
N ARG A 320 15.54 -11.05 34.34
CA ARG A 320 15.50 -11.43 35.76
C ARG A 320 15.39 -12.95 35.93
N ASP A 321 16.29 -13.66 35.26
CA ASP A 321 16.35 -15.12 35.41
C ASP A 321 16.90 -15.49 36.79
N GLN A 322 16.14 -16.32 37.50
CA GLN A 322 16.60 -16.98 38.71
C GLN A 322 17.00 -18.40 38.35
N ILE A 323 18.27 -18.71 38.59
CA ILE A 323 18.80 -20.06 38.44
C ILE A 323 18.32 -20.87 39.65
N ASP A 324 17.16 -21.49 39.49
CA ASP A 324 16.64 -22.44 40.46
C ASP A 324 17.50 -23.71 40.40
N GLY A 325 17.68 -24.42 41.52
CA GLY A 325 18.64 -25.53 41.68
C GLY A 325 18.44 -26.78 40.81
N THR A 326 17.73 -26.68 39.68
CA THR A 326 17.62 -27.74 38.67
C THR A 326 18.91 -27.78 37.85
N THR A 327 19.59 -28.93 37.90
CA THR A 327 20.82 -29.16 37.14
C THR A 327 20.54 -30.04 35.92
N THR A 328 21.13 -29.72 34.77
CA THR A 328 21.12 -30.59 33.59
C THR A 328 22.52 -30.76 33.00
N ASN A 329 22.72 -31.86 32.29
CA ASN A 329 23.95 -32.13 31.52
C ASN A 329 23.72 -32.03 30.01
N LYS A 330 22.45 -31.92 29.59
CA LYS A 330 22.04 -31.82 28.18
C LYS A 330 21.13 -30.62 28.01
N PHE A 331 21.35 -29.85 26.97
CA PHE A 331 20.49 -28.73 26.57
C PHE A 331 20.18 -28.85 25.09
N TRP A 332 18.92 -28.63 24.70
CA TRP A 332 18.50 -28.75 23.31
C TRP A 332 17.96 -27.42 22.79
N ILE A 333 18.19 -27.18 21.51
CA ILE A 333 17.68 -26.00 20.78
C ILE A 333 16.84 -26.51 19.61
N ASP A 334 15.65 -25.93 19.43
CA ASP A 334 14.74 -26.20 18.32
C ASP A 334 14.45 -24.89 17.57
N VAL A 335 14.74 -24.86 16.27
CA VAL A 335 14.52 -23.71 15.39
C VAL A 335 13.21 -23.92 14.63
N GLN A 336 12.24 -23.05 14.89
CA GLN A 336 10.93 -23.07 14.22
C GLN A 336 10.77 -21.86 13.31
N LEU A 337 10.52 -22.11 12.02
CA LEU A 337 10.17 -21.07 11.06
C LEU A 337 8.66 -20.87 11.02
N ARG A 338 8.21 -19.63 10.84
CA ARG A 338 6.79 -19.30 10.70
C ARG A 338 6.60 -18.21 9.65
N TRP A 339 5.45 -18.28 8.98
CA TRP A 339 4.95 -17.26 8.08
C TRP A 339 3.68 -16.65 8.63
#